data_AF-A0A9P6NT08-F1
#
_entry.id   AF-A0A9P6NT08-F1
#
_cell.length_a   1.000
_cell.length_b   1.000
_cell.length_c   1.000
_cell.angle_alpha   90.00
_cell.angle_beta   90.00
_cell.angle_gamma   90.00
#
_symmetry.space_group_name_H-M   'P 1'
#
loop_
_entity.id
_entity.type
_entity.pdbx_description
1 polymer ?
#
loop_
_entity_poly.entity_id
_entity_poly.type
_entity_poly.pdbx_seq_one_letter_code
_entity_poly.pdbx_strand_id
1 'polypeptide(L)'
;MPLPPPPLSRPQIPEHHQDVQFPAKGTVTLLVHSEYYQGITESLESHGISAKKEFNTFAADIIGDQQHANKTIAEREQLARNIFAERQ
;
A
#
# COMPACT_ATOMS: atom_id res chain seq x y z
N MET A 1 -11.64 -2.49 53.31
CA MET A 1 -11.53 -1.79 52.01
C MET A 1 -11.64 -2.83 50.91
N PRO A 2 -12.59 -2.74 49.97
CA PRO A 2 -12.69 -3.73 48.88
C PRO A 2 -11.59 -3.51 47.84
N LEU A 3 -11.04 -4.61 47.33
CA LEU A 3 -10.01 -4.61 46.28
C LEU A 3 -10.58 -4.11 44.94
N PRO A 4 -9.78 -3.42 44.12
CA PRO A 4 -10.21 -2.98 42.80
C PRO A 4 -10.49 -4.19 41.89
N PRO A 5 -11.46 -4.09 40.96
CA PRO A 5 -11.75 -5.16 40.02
C PRO A 5 -10.54 -5.43 39.11
N PRO A 6 -10.35 -6.68 38.66
CA PRO A 6 -9.29 -7.01 37.72
C PRO A 6 -9.49 -6.25 36.40
N PRO A 7 -8.40 -5.87 35.70
CA PRO A 7 -8.50 -5.17 34.43
C PRO A 7 -9.21 -6.07 33.40
N LEU A 8 -10.18 -5.51 32.69
CA LEU A 8 -10.84 -6.18 31.57
C LEU A 8 -9.78 -6.58 30.54
N SER A 9 -9.62 -7.88 30.29
CA SER A 9 -8.80 -8.38 29.21
C SER A 9 -9.32 -7.81 27.89
N ARG A 10 -8.57 -6.88 27.31
CA ARG A 10 -8.86 -6.35 25.98
C ARG A 10 -8.95 -7.53 25.01
N PRO A 11 -10.02 -7.65 24.20
CA PRO A 11 -10.03 -8.63 23.13
C PRO A 11 -8.80 -8.38 22.25
N GLN A 12 -7.96 -9.39 22.09
CA GLN A 12 -6.88 -9.40 21.11
C GLN A 12 -7.54 -9.47 19.75
N ILE A 13 -7.86 -8.30 19.19
CA ILE A 13 -8.24 -8.19 17.79
C ILE A 13 -7.01 -8.63 17.00
N PRO A 14 -7.10 -9.63 16.11
CA PRO A 14 -5.97 -9.96 15.25
C PRO A 14 -5.59 -8.70 14.48
N GLU A 15 -4.40 -8.19 14.76
CA GLU A 15 -3.86 -7.05 14.02
C GLU A 15 -3.56 -7.54 12.60
N HIS A 16 -4.56 -7.44 11.73
CA HIS A 16 -4.36 -7.52 10.30
C HIS A 16 -3.53 -6.31 9.88
N HIS A 17 -2.21 -6.48 9.88
CA HIS A 17 -1.27 -5.49 9.39
C HIS A 17 -1.49 -5.37 7.88
N GLN A 18 -2.24 -4.35 7.48
CA GLN A 18 -2.33 -3.92 6.09
C GLN A 18 -1.28 -2.84 5.87
N ASP A 19 -0.14 -3.22 5.31
CA ASP A 19 0.84 -2.27 4.83
C ASP A 19 0.28 -1.53 3.61
N VAL A 20 0.04 -0.24 3.79
CA VAL A 20 -0.46 0.66 2.75
C VAL A 20 0.70 1.49 2.20
N GLN A 21 1.04 1.28 0.93
CA GLN A 21 2.02 2.14 0.22
C GLN A 21 1.32 3.00 -0.84
N PHE A 22 1.80 4.22 -1.07
CA PHE A 22 1.23 5.14 -2.06
C PHE A 22 2.20 5.31 -3.23
N PRO A 23 2.17 4.42 -4.24
CA PRO A 23 3.12 4.48 -5.34
C PRO A 23 2.81 5.57 -6.35
N ALA A 24 1.59 6.11 -6.41
CA ALA A 24 1.23 7.21 -7.30
C ALA A 24 0.06 8.02 -6.72
N LYS A 25 -0.16 9.24 -7.21
CA LYS A 25 -1.28 10.08 -6.76
C LYS A 25 -2.62 9.37 -7.05
N GLY A 26 -3.37 9.04 -6.00
CA GLY A 26 -4.63 8.31 -6.10
C GLY A 26 -4.49 6.78 -6.15
N THR A 27 -3.30 6.23 -5.97
CA THR A 27 -3.06 4.78 -5.93
C THR A 27 -2.66 4.35 -4.52
N VAL A 28 -3.31 3.29 -4.04
CA VAL A 28 -3.02 2.62 -2.77
C VAL A 28 -2.59 1.19 -3.07
N THR A 29 -1.44 0.79 -2.55
CA THR A 29 -0.97 -0.60 -2.54
C THR A 29 -1.44 -1.26 -1.25
N LEU A 30 -2.07 -2.42 -1.36
CA LEU A 30 -2.48 -3.24 -0.23
C LEU A 30 -1.72 -4.56 -0.29
N LEU A 31 -1.02 -4.90 0.80
CA LEU A 31 -0.50 -6.26 0.96
C LEU A 31 -1.63 -7.15 1.48
N VAL A 32 -1.98 -8.18 0.71
CA VAL A 32 -3.11 -9.06 1.02
C VAL A 32 -2.66 -10.52 0.95
N HIS A 33 -3.11 -11.33 1.91
CA HIS A 33 -2.95 -12.79 1.83
C HIS A 33 -3.65 -13.33 0.58
N SER A 34 -3.03 -14.29 -0.12
CA SER A 34 -3.50 -14.78 -1.42
C SER A 34 -4.95 -15.29 -1.40
N GLU A 35 -5.38 -15.87 -0.28
CA GLU A 35 -6.75 -16.37 -0.07
C GLU A 35 -7.82 -15.27 -0.13
N TYR A 36 -7.48 -14.02 0.20
CA TYR A 36 -8.42 -12.89 0.18
C TYR A 36 -8.32 -12.05 -1.09
N TYR A 37 -7.38 -12.38 -2.00
CA TYR A 37 -7.14 -11.59 -3.21
C TYR A 37 -8.41 -11.40 -4.05
N GLN A 38 -9.14 -12.49 -4.31
CA GLN A 38 -10.33 -12.44 -5.14
C GLN A 38 -11.45 -11.62 -4.50
N GLY A 39 -11.75 -11.87 -3.22
CA GLY A 39 -12.82 -11.15 -2.50
C GLY A 39 -12.54 -9.66 -2.33
N ILE A 40 -11.28 -9.28 -2.06
CA ILE A 40 -10.90 -7.86 -1.97
C ILE A 40 -10.97 -7.20 -3.34
N THR A 41 -10.49 -7.86 -4.41
CA THR A 41 -10.56 -7.30 -5.77
C THR A 41 -12.00 -7.06 -6.19
N GLU A 42 -12.90 -8.03 -6.02
CA GLU A 42 -14.32 -7.90 -6.34
C GLU A 42 -14.99 -6.79 -5.52
N SER A 43 -14.66 -6.68 -4.23
CA SER A 43 -15.19 -5.63 -3.36
C SER A 43 -14.68 -4.23 -3.73
N LEU A 44 -13.45 -4.09 -4.23
CA LEU A 44 -12.91 -2.81 -4.66
C LEU A 44 -13.51 -2.39 -6.00
N GLU A 45 -13.60 -3.32 -6.95
CA GLU A 45 -14.22 -3.09 -8.25
C GLU A 45 -15.70 -2.69 -8.11
N SER A 46 -16.43 -3.28 -7.16
CA SER A 46 -17.84 -2.91 -6.89
C SER A 46 -18.02 -1.47 -6.40
N HIS A 47 -16.95 -0.85 -5.87
CA HIS A 47 -16.94 0.54 -5.43
C HIS A 47 -16.30 1.47 -6.47
N GLY A 48 -16.07 0.99 -7.70
CA GLY A 48 -15.45 1.76 -8.77
C GLY A 48 -13.95 1.96 -8.61
N ILE A 49 -13.30 1.17 -7.75
CA ILE A 49 -11.85 1.20 -7.54
C ILE A 49 -11.23 0.16 -8.47
N SER A 50 -10.47 0.62 -9.46
CA SER A 50 -9.74 -0.28 -10.37
C SER A 50 -8.51 -0.84 -9.70
N ALA A 51 -8.45 -2.17 -9.55
CA ALA A 51 -7.23 -2.86 -9.12
C ALA A 51 -6.21 -2.89 -10.26
N LYS A 52 -5.06 -2.24 -10.08
CA LYS A 52 -3.90 -2.43 -10.98
C LYS A 52 -3.31 -3.82 -10.71
N LYS A 53 -3.57 -4.78 -11.61
CA LYS A 53 -3.05 -6.16 -11.54
C LYS A 53 -1.55 -6.24 -11.82
N GLU A 54 -1.03 -5.26 -12.55
CA GLU A 54 0.39 -5.16 -12.89
C GLU A 54 0.96 -3.90 -12.25
N PHE A 55 1.92 -4.09 -11.34
CA PHE A 55 2.67 -3.02 -10.70
C PHE A 55 4.15 -3.17 -11.05
N ASN A 56 4.65 -2.28 -11.91
CA ASN A 56 6.06 -2.23 -12.27
C ASN A 56 6.78 -1.23 -11.37
N THR A 57 7.52 -1.71 -10.37
CA THR A 57 8.30 -0.91 -9.40
C THR A 57 9.34 0.04 -10.01
N PHE A 58 9.65 -0.11 -11.31
CA PHE A 58 10.62 0.72 -12.03
C PHE A 58 9.98 1.71 -12.99
N ALA A 59 8.66 1.74 -13.09
CA ALA A 59 7.97 2.60 -14.05
C ALA A 59 7.96 4.07 -13.59
N ALA A 60 8.04 4.99 -14.55
CA ALA A 60 8.10 6.43 -14.29
C ALA A 60 6.90 6.97 -13.50
N ASP A 61 5.73 6.33 -13.63
CA ASP A 61 4.48 6.70 -12.97
C ASP A 61 4.51 6.47 -11.45
N ILE A 62 5.50 5.73 -10.94
CA ILE A 62 5.75 5.58 -9.50
C ILE A 62 6.31 6.87 -8.88
N ILE A 63 6.97 7.69 -9.68
CA ILE A 63 7.50 8.97 -9.19
C ILE A 63 6.37 10.01 -9.23
N GLY A 64 5.48 9.98 -8.24
CA GLY A 64 4.35 10.89 -8.12
C GLY A 64 4.67 12.29 -7.61
N ASP A 65 5.92 12.57 -7.22
CA ASP A 65 6.33 13.85 -6.63
C ASP A 65 6.33 14.99 -7.66
N GLN A 66 5.72 16.13 -7.31
CA GLN A 66 5.70 17.31 -8.18
C GLN A 66 7.09 17.89 -8.43
N GLN A 67 8.06 17.69 -7.53
CA GLN A 67 9.45 18.08 -7.73
C GLN A 67 10.13 17.32 -8.88
N HIS A 68 9.52 16.22 -9.33
CA HIS A 68 10.01 15.40 -10.43
C HIS A 68 9.09 15.43 -11.65
N ALA A 69 8.08 16.30 -11.66
CA ALA A 69 7.15 16.46 -12.78
C ALA A 69 7.84 16.94 -14.07
N ASN A 70 8.91 17.72 -13.95
CA ASN A 70 9.68 18.24 -15.09
C ASN A 70 10.76 17.26 -15.60
N LYS A 71 10.97 16.12 -14.92
CA LYS A 71 11.93 15.10 -15.35
C LYS A 71 11.34 14.27 -16.48
N THR A 72 12.20 13.85 -17.40
CA THR A 72 11.84 12.94 -18.48
C THR A 72 11.40 11.57 -17.93
N ILE A 73 10.70 10.79 -18.75
CA ILE A 73 10.27 9.43 -18.39
C ILE A 73 11.48 8.58 -17.98
N ALA A 74 12.57 8.61 -18.75
CA ALA A 74 13.78 7.85 -18.46
C ALA A 74 14.44 8.25 -17.12
N GLU A 75 14.48 9.55 -16.80
CA GLU A 75 15.01 10.03 -15.51
C GLU A 75 14.13 9.58 -14.33
N ARG A 76 12.82 9.54 -14.52
CA ARG A 76 11.88 9.07 -13.50
C ARG A 76 11.95 7.55 -13.30
N GLU A 77 12.14 6.78 -14.37
CA GLU A 77 12.39 5.34 -14.28
C GLU A 77 13.70 5.04 -13.54
N GLN A 78 14.76 5.79 -13.85
CA GLN A 78 16.04 5.65 -13.16
C GLN A 78 15.91 5.99 -11.67
N LEU A 79 15.14 7.03 -11.34
CA LEU A 79 14.86 7.39 -9.94
C LEU A 79 14.06 6.29 -9.23
N ALA A 80 13.06 5.70 -9.89
CA ALA A 80 12.29 4.58 -9.35
C ALA A 80 13.19 3.37 -9.05
N ARG A 81 14.12 3.06 -9.96
CA ARG A 81 15.14 2.01 -9.74
C ARG A 81 16.03 2.30 -8.53
N ASN A 82 16.50 3.53 -8.38
CA ASN A 82 17.36 3.92 -7.26
C ASN A 82 16.60 3.79 -5.93
N ILE A 83 15.36 4.29 -5.84
CA ILE A 83 14.52 4.17 -4.64
C ILE A 83 14.25 2.71 -4.27
N PHE A 84 14.02 1.86 -5.28
CA PHE A 84 13.84 0.43 -5.05
C PHE A 84 15.11 -0.22 -4.50
N ALA A 85 16.28 0.11 -5.06
CA ALA A 85 17.57 -0.41 -4.61
C ALA A 85 17.94 0.01 -3.18
N GLU A 86 17.59 1.24 -2.76
CA GLU A 86 17.84 1.75 -1.40
C GLU A 86 16.95 1.11 -0.32
N ARG A 87 15.86 0.44 -0.72
CA ARG A 87 14.91 -0.21 0.19
C ARG A 87 15.13 -1.72 0.33
N GLN A 88 16.11 -2.28 -0.39
CA GLN A 88 16.59 -3.66 -0.26
C GLN A 88 17.73 -3.73 0.76
#